data_AF-A0A875S4V2-F1
#
_entry.id   AF-A0A875S4V2-F1
#
_cell.length_a   1.000
_cell.length_b   1.000
_cell.length_c   1.000
_cell.angle_alpha   90.00
_cell.angle_beta   90.00
_cell.angle_gamma   90.00
#
_symmetry.space_group_name_H-M   'P 1'
#
loop_
_entity.id
_entity.type
_entity.pdbx_description
1 polymer ?
#
loop_
_entity_poly.entity_id
_entity_poly.type
_entity_poly.pdbx_seq_one_letter_code
_entity_poly.pdbx_strand_id
1 'polypeptide(L)'
;MSDAITIRTRKVLSNPLLKRRQFVIDVIHPSKANVSKAELTEKLAELYKAEKDCVSVFGFRTCYGGGKSTGFGLIYNSVADAKKFEPRYRLVRSNLAEKIEKASRQQRKQKKNRGKKVFGTERRHAAKKAKRAQD
;
A
#
# COMPACT_ATOMS: atom_id res chain seq x y z
N MET A 1 -17.97 22.69 18.12
CA MET A 1 -17.62 21.61 19.08
C MET A 1 -17.11 20.43 18.26
N SER A 2 -15.97 19.85 18.62
CA SER A 2 -15.41 18.71 17.89
C SER A 2 -16.35 17.51 18.00
N ASP A 3 -16.91 17.09 16.88
CA ASP A 3 -17.74 15.89 16.85
C ASP A 3 -16.93 14.68 17.28
N ALA A 4 -17.35 14.06 18.39
CA ALA A 4 -16.66 12.94 18.99
C ALA A 4 -16.71 11.71 18.08
N ILE A 5 -15.57 11.38 17.48
CA ILE A 5 -15.41 10.13 16.73
C ILE A 5 -15.08 9.02 17.72
N THR A 6 -15.91 7.98 17.76
CA THR A 6 -15.67 6.79 18.59
C THR A 6 -15.10 5.67 17.73
N ILE A 7 -13.91 5.17 18.09
CA ILE A 7 -13.27 4.04 17.41
C ILE A 7 -13.43 2.79 18.28
N ARG A 8 -13.93 1.71 17.68
CA ARG A 8 -14.03 0.39 18.33
C ARG A 8 -13.26 -0.63 17.51
N THR A 9 -12.38 -1.39 18.16
CA THR A 9 -11.69 -2.52 17.53
C THR A 9 -12.42 -3.83 17.87
N ARG A 10 -12.65 -4.66 16.86
CA ARG A 10 -13.31 -5.96 16.98
C ARG A 10 -12.47 -7.05 16.33
N LYS A 11 -12.68 -8.30 16.74
CA LYS A 11 -11.98 -9.48 16.17
C LYS A 11 -10.45 -9.28 16.19
N VAL A 12 -9.91 -8.84 17.32
CA VAL A 12 -8.47 -8.60 17.48
C VAL A 12 -7.75 -9.94 17.50
N LEU A 13 -6.83 -10.12 16.57
CA LEU A 13 -5.96 -11.29 16.48
C LEU A 13 -4.50 -10.83 16.50
N SER A 14 -3.73 -11.37 17.43
CA SER A 14 -2.27 -11.21 17.44
C SER A 14 -1.67 -12.21 16.47
N ASN A 15 -0.86 -11.74 15.52
CA ASN A 15 -0.21 -12.56 14.51
C ASN A 15 1.32 -12.41 14.60
N PRO A 16 2.01 -13.29 15.36
CA PRO A 16 3.46 -13.27 15.49
C PRO A 16 4.21 -13.54 14.17
N LEU A 17 3.63 -14.34 13.26
CA LEU A 17 4.25 -14.71 11.98
C LEU A 17 4.53 -13.49 11.10
N LEU A 18 3.64 -12.49 11.18
CA LEU A 18 3.75 -11.22 10.46
C LEU A 18 4.07 -10.05 11.39
N LYS A 19 4.41 -10.34 12.66
CA LYS A 19 4.74 -9.37 13.72
C LYS A 19 3.75 -8.21 13.80
N ARG A 20 2.46 -8.54 13.82
CA ARG A 20 1.39 -7.53 13.83
C ARG A 20 0.16 -7.98 14.59
N ARG A 21 -0.63 -7.02 15.04
CA ARG A 21 -2.03 -7.20 15.45
C ARG A 21 -2.94 -6.82 14.30
N GLN A 22 -3.94 -7.64 14.03
CA GLN A 22 -4.91 -7.42 12.97
C GLN A 22 -6.32 -7.41 13.55
N PHE A 23 -7.16 -6.48 13.11
CA PHE A 23 -8.49 -6.30 13.66
C PHE A 23 -9.42 -5.56 12.69
N VAL A 24 -10.72 -5.71 12.93
CA VAL A 24 -11.76 -4.90 12.30
C VAL A 24 -11.90 -3.59 13.07
N ILE A 25 -12.01 -2.48 12.34
CA ILE A 25 -12.25 -1.15 12.91
C ILE A 25 -13.69 -0.76 12.61
N ASP A 26 -14.47 -0.53 13.66
CA ASP A 26 -15.76 0.14 13.58
C ASP A 26 -15.57 1.60 14.01
N VAL A 27 -15.87 2.53 13.12
CA VAL A 27 -15.79 3.98 13.38
C VAL A 27 -17.21 4.51 13.47
N ILE A 28 -17.54 5.16 14.57
CA ILE A 28 -18.84 5.81 14.79
C ILE A 28 -18.62 7.32 14.71
N HIS A 29 -19.30 7.96 13.78
CA HIS A 29 -19.13 9.38 13.41
C HIS A 29 -20.50 10.02 13.08
N PRO A 30 -21.36 10.26 14.09
CA PRO A 30 -22.78 10.58 13.88
C PRO A 30 -23.01 11.90 13.13
N SER A 31 -22.25 12.94 13.46
CA SER A 31 -22.40 14.27 12.86
C SER A 31 -21.42 14.55 11.70
N LYS A 32 -20.49 13.62 11.44
CA LYS A 32 -19.44 13.78 10.42
C LYS A 32 -19.69 12.79 9.28
N ALA A 33 -19.64 13.26 8.04
CA ALA A 33 -19.90 12.41 6.87
C ALA A 33 -18.90 11.25 6.74
N ASN A 34 -17.60 11.52 6.92
CA ASN A 34 -16.55 10.50 6.86
C ASN A 34 -15.35 10.87 7.76
N VAL A 35 -14.54 9.88 8.13
CA VAL A 35 -13.31 10.07 8.88
C VAL A 35 -12.11 9.80 7.98
N SER A 36 -11.13 10.71 8.01
CA SER A 36 -9.93 10.55 7.19
C SER A 36 -9.07 9.39 7.73
N LYS A 37 -8.37 8.68 6.84
CA LYS A 37 -7.49 7.60 7.27
C LYS A 37 -6.32 8.10 8.09
N ALA A 38 -5.80 9.30 7.79
CA ALA A 38 -4.72 9.92 8.57
C ALA A 38 -5.13 10.12 10.04
N GLU A 39 -6.34 10.63 10.27
CA GLU A 39 -6.90 10.82 11.61
C GLU A 39 -7.14 9.48 12.33
N LEU A 40 -7.58 8.43 11.62
CA LEU A 40 -7.72 7.09 12.19
C LEU A 40 -6.37 6.48 12.56
N THR A 41 -5.35 6.67 11.73
CA THR A 41 -3.99 6.18 12.01
C THR A 41 -3.43 6.82 13.26
N GLU A 42 -3.60 8.13 13.44
CA GLU A 42 -3.16 8.88 14.63
C GLU A 42 -3.86 8.37 15.91
N LYS A 43 -5.20 8.29 15.90
CA LYS A 43 -5.96 7.82 17.06
C LYS A 43 -5.67 6.36 17.42
N LEU A 44 -5.42 5.51 16.44
CA LEU A 44 -5.04 4.11 16.68
C LEU A 44 -3.61 3.99 17.21
N ALA A 45 -2.70 4.83 16.73
CA ALA A 45 -1.33 4.92 17.23
C ALA A 45 -1.32 5.29 18.72
N GLU A 46 -2.11 6.29 19.11
CA GLU A 46 -2.30 6.68 20.52
C GLU A 46 -2.92 5.56 21.35
N LEU A 47 -4.02 4.96 20.89
CA LEU A 47 -4.76 3.93 21.63
C LEU A 47 -3.92 2.67 21.90
N TYR A 48 -3.07 2.28 20.94
CA TYR A 48 -2.23 1.10 21.04
C TYR A 48 -0.78 1.39 21.43
N LYS A 49 -0.44 2.65 21.75
CA LYS A 49 0.93 3.08 22.08
C LYS A 49 1.95 2.64 21.02
N ALA A 50 1.59 2.81 19.76
CA ALA A 50 2.43 2.51 18.61
C ALA A 50 2.79 3.80 17.88
N GLU A 51 3.86 3.78 17.10
CA GLU A 51 4.17 4.88 16.18
C GLU A 51 3.16 4.90 15.02
N LYS A 52 2.84 6.10 14.51
CA LYS A 52 1.92 6.29 13.37
C LYS A 52 2.33 5.48 12.15
N ASP A 53 3.63 5.34 11.91
CA ASP A 53 4.21 4.63 10.76
C ASP A 53 4.10 3.10 10.87
N CYS A 54 3.84 2.58 12.08
CA CYS A 54 3.56 1.17 12.32
C CYS A 54 2.09 0.79 12.07
N VAL A 55 1.21 1.77 11.88
CA VAL A 55 -0.24 1.58 11.75
C VAL A 55 -0.66 1.69 10.29
N SER A 56 -1.42 0.71 9.82
CA SER A 56 -1.96 0.66 8.46
C SER A 56 -3.44 0.35 8.47
N VAL A 57 -4.24 1.18 7.80
CA VAL A 57 -5.70 1.08 7.80
C VAL A 57 -6.25 1.07 6.37
N PHE A 58 -7.20 0.17 6.09
CA PHE A 58 -7.73 0.00 4.73
C PHE A 58 -9.14 -0.61 4.72
N GLY A 59 -9.76 -0.65 3.54
CA GLY A 59 -11.04 -1.35 3.36
C GLY A 59 -12.24 -0.66 4.01
N PHE A 60 -12.15 0.63 4.34
CA PHE A 60 -13.29 1.34 4.93
C PHE A 60 -14.45 1.46 3.94
N ARG A 61 -15.62 1.05 4.41
CA ARG A 61 -16.92 1.29 3.77
C ARG A 61 -17.85 1.91 4.80
N THR A 62 -18.42 3.06 4.45
CA THR A 62 -19.50 3.72 5.19
C THR A 62 -20.77 2.89 5.07
N CYS A 63 -21.47 2.70 6.19
CA CYS A 63 -22.81 2.11 6.19
C CYS A 63 -23.80 3.03 5.47
N TYR A 64 -24.85 2.43 4.91
CA TYR A 64 -25.95 3.19 4.32
C TYR A 64 -26.58 4.10 5.40
N GLY A 65 -26.92 5.33 5.02
CA GLY A 65 -27.40 6.35 5.97
C GLY A 65 -26.30 7.06 6.77
N GLY A 66 -25.03 6.67 6.63
CA GLY A 66 -23.90 7.34 7.30
C GLY A 66 -23.76 6.95 8.78
N GLY A 67 -23.05 7.77 9.57
CA GLY A 67 -22.89 7.61 11.01
C GLY A 67 -21.97 6.46 11.47
N LYS A 68 -21.72 5.45 10.62
CA LYS A 68 -20.83 4.33 10.91
C LYS A 68 -20.01 3.94 9.68
N SER A 69 -18.74 3.62 9.89
CA SER A 69 -17.85 3.00 8.90
C SER A 69 -17.22 1.74 9.45
N THR A 70 -17.02 0.75 8.58
CA THR A 70 -16.31 -0.49 8.92
C THR A 70 -15.09 -0.63 8.03
N GLY A 71 -13.94 -0.96 8.60
CA GLY A 71 -12.69 -1.18 7.88
C GLY A 71 -11.78 -2.15 8.60
N PHE A 72 -10.53 -2.23 8.16
CA PHE A 72 -9.54 -3.14 8.71
C PHE A 72 -8.27 -2.39 9.11
N GLY A 73 -7.72 -2.78 10.25
CA GLY A 73 -6.51 -2.20 10.83
C GLY A 73 -5.43 -3.23 11.05
N LEU A 74 -4.19 -2.81 10.83
CA LEU A 74 -2.97 -3.53 11.11
C LEU A 74 -2.07 -2.64 11.96
N ILE A 75 -1.53 -3.19 13.04
CA ILE A 75 -0.52 -2.53 13.86
C ILE A 75 0.69 -3.46 13.93
N TYR A 76 1.79 -3.04 13.32
CA TYR A 76 3.05 -3.76 13.34
C TYR A 76 3.82 -3.47 14.63
N ASN A 77 4.69 -4.40 15.02
CA ASN A 77 5.56 -4.22 16.18
C ASN A 77 6.66 -3.17 15.92
N SER A 78 7.07 -2.98 14.66
CA SER A 78 8.08 -1.99 14.26
C SER A 78 7.83 -1.46 12.84
N VAL A 79 8.39 -0.27 12.54
CA VAL A 79 8.32 0.34 11.20
C VAL A 79 9.05 -0.51 10.15
N ALA A 80 10.14 -1.18 10.56
CA ALA A 80 10.88 -2.09 9.69
C ALA A 80 10.02 -3.28 9.26
N ASP A 81 9.26 -3.86 10.20
CA ASP A 81 8.34 -4.95 9.90
C ASP A 81 7.18 -4.47 9.01
N ALA A 82 6.64 -3.27 9.25
CA ALA A 82 5.63 -2.66 8.38
C ALA A 82 6.14 -2.51 6.94
N LYS A 83 7.33 -1.96 6.74
CA LYS A 83 7.97 -1.80 5.41
C LYS A 83 8.26 -3.14 4.73
N LYS A 84 8.57 -4.19 5.50
CA LYS A 84 8.86 -5.53 4.96
C LYS A 84 7.59 -6.27 4.50
N PHE A 85 6.51 -6.19 5.27
CA PHE A 85 5.32 -7.03 5.06
C PHE A 85 4.17 -6.32 4.34
N GLU A 86 4.07 -4.99 4.38
CA GLU A 86 3.00 -4.29 3.66
C GLU A 86 3.25 -4.28 2.15
N PRO A 87 2.20 -4.45 1.33
CA PRO A 87 2.30 -4.20 -0.09
C PRO A 87 2.73 -2.76 -0.37
N ARG A 88 3.65 -2.59 -1.33
CA ARG A 88 4.25 -1.30 -1.67
C ARG A 88 3.24 -0.18 -1.95
N TYR A 89 2.07 -0.49 -2.53
CA TYR A 89 1.06 0.54 -2.81
C TYR A 89 0.47 1.19 -1.55
N ARG A 90 0.48 0.49 -0.40
CA ARG A 90 0.05 1.05 0.88
C ARG A 90 1.15 1.91 1.49
N LEU A 91 2.40 1.45 1.42
CA LEU A 91 3.56 2.23 1.85
C LEU A 91 3.63 3.57 1.12
N VAL A 92 3.37 3.60 -0.19
CA VAL A 92 3.30 4.84 -0.97
C VAL A 92 2.17 5.76 -0.50
N ARG A 93 1.00 5.22 -0.14
CA ARG A 93 -0.12 6.03 0.39
C ARG A 93 0.17 6.61 1.77
N SER A 94 1.00 5.93 2.57
CA SER A 94 1.44 6.38 3.88
C SER A 94 2.75 7.17 3.83
N ASN A 95 3.27 7.51 2.64
CA ASN A 95 4.55 8.21 2.44
C ASN A 95 5.79 7.48 3.04
N LEU A 96 5.71 6.16 3.24
CA LEU A 96 6.81 5.34 3.75
C LEU A 96 7.71 4.76 2.65
N ALA A 97 7.28 4.87 1.39
CA ALA A 97 8.04 4.45 0.22
C ALA A 97 7.68 5.31 -0.99
N GLU A 98 8.65 5.50 -1.89
CA GLU A 98 8.42 6.19 -3.14
C GLU A 98 7.75 5.30 -4.19
N LYS A 99 6.94 5.95 -5.04
CA LYS A 99 6.31 5.33 -6.19
C LYS A 99 7.40 5.01 -7.24
N ILE A 100 7.45 3.75 -7.68
CA ILE A 100 8.36 3.37 -8.75
C ILE A 100 7.80 3.87 -10.08
N GLU A 101 8.54 4.73 -10.76
CA GLU A 101 8.22 5.10 -12.13
C GLU A 101 8.60 3.96 -13.08
N LYS A 102 7.61 3.52 -13.87
CA LYS A 102 7.74 2.39 -14.80
C LYS A 102 7.09 2.73 -16.11
N ALA A 103 7.73 2.35 -17.21
CA ALA A 103 7.14 2.39 -18.54
C ALA A 103 5.81 1.63 -18.59
N SER A 104 4.93 2.04 -19.50
CA SER A 104 3.59 1.47 -19.65
C SER A 104 3.66 -0.06 -19.85
N ARG A 105 2.58 -0.75 -19.47
CA ARG A 105 2.52 -2.22 -19.62
C ARG A 105 2.74 -2.65 -21.07
N GLN A 106 2.25 -1.88 -22.04
CA GLN A 106 2.42 -2.16 -23.46
C GLN A 106 3.86 -1.94 -23.91
N GLN A 107 4.51 -0.83 -23.55
CA GLN A 107 5.91 -0.57 -23.88
C GLN A 107 6.84 -1.66 -23.31
N ARG A 108 6.61 -2.11 -22.08
CA ARG A 108 7.37 -3.23 -21.48
C ARG A 108 7.19 -4.54 -22.25
N LYS A 109 5.97 -4.85 -22.69
CA LYS A 109 5.68 -6.05 -23.51
C LYS A 109 6.31 -5.95 -24.90
N GLN A 110 6.26 -4.78 -25.54
CA GLN A 110 6.91 -4.54 -26.83
C GLN A 110 8.42 -4.67 -26.72
N LYS A 111 9.05 -4.07 -25.69
CA LYS A 111 10.50 -4.24 -25.41
C LYS A 111 10.87 -5.71 -25.22
N LYS A 112 10.10 -6.46 -24.41
CA LYS A 112 10.27 -7.90 -24.23
C LYS A 112 10.20 -8.66 -25.56
N ASN A 113 9.17 -8.39 -26.36
CA ASN A 113 8.98 -9.09 -27.64
C ASN A 113 10.05 -8.72 -28.68
N ARG A 114 10.59 -7.49 -28.65
CA ARG A 114 11.75 -7.09 -29.47
C ARG A 114 13.01 -7.84 -29.02
N GLY A 115 13.26 -7.92 -27.71
CA GLY A 115 14.38 -8.69 -27.15
C GLY A 115 14.34 -10.17 -27.49
N LYS A 116 13.14 -10.79 -27.49
CA LYS A 116 12.95 -12.19 -27.89
C LYS A 116 13.33 -12.49 -29.35
N LYS A 117 13.39 -11.48 -30.23
CA LYS A 117 13.79 -11.66 -31.64
C LYS A 117 15.32 -11.72 -31.82
N VAL A 118 16.09 -11.35 -30.81
CA VAL A 118 17.55 -11.36 -30.84
C VAL A 118 18.05 -12.54 -30.01
N PHE A 119 18.89 -13.38 -30.61
CA PHE A 119 19.55 -14.48 -29.92
C PHE A 119 20.96 -14.04 -29.47
N GLY A 120 21.30 -14.29 -28.21
CA GLY A 120 22.58 -13.86 -27.62
C GLY A 120 22.64 -12.36 -27.33
N THR A 121 23.83 -11.76 -27.44
CA THR A 121 24.05 -10.35 -27.09
C THR A 121 23.70 -9.41 -28.23
N GLU A 122 23.13 -8.25 -27.88
CA GLU A 122 22.78 -7.20 -28.85
C GLU A 122 24.01 -6.67 -29.61
N ARG A 123 25.21 -6.71 -28.99
CA ARG A 123 26.46 -6.27 -29.60
C ARG A 123 26.77 -7.03 -30.90
N ARG A 124 26.63 -8.36 -30.91
CA ARG A 124 26.87 -9.19 -32.10
C ARG A 124 25.84 -8.86 -33.20
N HIS A 125 24.58 -8.71 -32.81
CA HIS A 125 23.50 -8.38 -33.74
C HIS A 125 23.69 -6.98 -34.36
N ALA A 126 24.08 -5.99 -33.56
CA ALA A 126 24.36 -4.63 -34.00
C ALA A 126 25.58 -4.58 -34.95
N ALA A 127 26.68 -5.26 -34.62
CA ALA A 127 27.88 -5.31 -35.47
C ALA A 127 27.57 -5.92 -36.85
N LYS A 128 26.81 -7.03 -36.89
CA LYS A 128 26.37 -7.66 -38.14
C LYS A 128 25.49 -6.72 -38.97
N LYS A 129 24.59 -5.97 -38.32
CA LYS A 129 23.71 -5.00 -39.01
C LYS A 129 24.50 -3.82 -39.57
N ALA A 130 25.48 -3.30 -38.82
CA ALA A 130 26.33 -2.20 -39.27
C ALA A 130 27.19 -2.58 -40.47
N LYS A 131 27.81 -3.78 -40.44
CA LYS A 131 28.60 -4.28 -41.57
C LYS A 131 27.76 -4.37 -42.87
N ARG A 132 26.55 -4.93 -42.77
CA ARG A 132 25.61 -5.03 -43.91
C ARG A 132 25.10 -3.69 -44.47
N ALA A 133 25.22 -2.60 -43.72
CA ALA A 133 24.78 -1.29 -44.19
C ALA A 133 25.86 -0.54 -44.99
N GLN A 134 27.09 -1.06 -44.97
CA GLN A 134 28.23 -0.56 -45.74
C GLN A 134 28.41 -1.31 -47.07
N ASP A 135 27.73 -2.46 -47.21
CA ASP A 135 27.56 -3.23 -48.44
C ASP A 135 26.38 -2.66 -49.25
#